data_AF-A0AAV8SK14-F1
#
_entry.id   AF-A0AAV8SK14-F1
#
_cell.length_a   1.000
_cell.length_b   1.000
_cell.length_c   1.000
_cell.angle_alpha   90.00
_cell.angle_beta   90.00
_cell.angle_gamma   90.00
#
_symmetry.space_group_name_H-M   'P 1'
#
loop_
_entity.id
_entity.type
_entity.pdbx_description
1 polymer ?
#
loop_
_entity_poly.entity_id
_entity_poly.type
_entity_poly.pdbx_seq_one_letter_code
_entity_poly.pdbx_strand_id
1 'polypeptide(L)'
;MVIEDVVLSPPSKRSTVPSSNDLDKPAFEKPIYDGVIAGRVSGQKWKQGTSFEERERQKEIERAYRERMNELKEEIRRNKVEKRKMREEREKKKQENILRSGTKLQKIINPKTLKKIAKYRDRKLLKVIPDDVVSKKKKK
;
A
#
# COMPACT_ATOMS: atom_id res chain seq x y z
N MET A 1 -55.44 43.25 -29.54
CA MET A 1 -54.58 42.08 -29.76
C MET A 1 -53.16 42.60 -29.85
N VAL A 2 -52.35 42.34 -28.83
CA VAL A 2 -50.94 42.72 -28.79
C VAL A 2 -50.18 41.63 -29.54
N ILE A 3 -49.51 41.97 -30.62
CA ILE A 3 -48.56 41.09 -31.30
C ILE A 3 -47.19 41.49 -30.77
N GLU A 4 -46.61 40.63 -29.96
CA GLU A 4 -45.25 40.76 -29.43
C GLU A 4 -44.25 40.46 -30.54
N ASP A 5 -43.51 41.47 -30.98
CA ASP A 5 -42.37 41.27 -31.88
C ASP A 5 -41.21 40.66 -31.07
N VAL A 6 -40.98 39.36 -31.27
CA VAL A 6 -39.81 38.63 -30.75
C VAL A 6 -38.56 39.18 -31.42
N VAL A 7 -37.84 40.05 -30.72
CA VAL A 7 -36.49 40.50 -31.13
C VAL A 7 -35.51 39.35 -30.94
N LEU A 8 -35.32 38.53 -31.98
CA LEU A 8 -34.21 37.57 -32.03
C LEU A 8 -32.89 38.33 -32.17
N SER A 9 -32.08 38.31 -31.10
CA SER A 9 -30.71 38.82 -31.11
C SER A 9 -29.85 38.03 -32.10
N PRO A 10 -28.99 38.67 -32.92
CA PRO A 10 -28.17 37.97 -33.90
C PRO A 10 -27.18 37.02 -33.21
N PRO A 11 -26.84 35.88 -33.84
CA PRO A 11 -25.94 34.89 -33.24
C PRO A 11 -24.57 35.52 -32.94
N SER A 12 -24.08 35.30 -31.72
CA SER A 12 -22.81 35.86 -31.20
C SER A 12 -21.56 35.42 -31.99
N LYS A 13 -21.66 34.42 -32.87
CA LYS A 13 -20.55 33.95 -33.72
C LYS A 13 -21.00 33.93 -35.17
N ARG A 14 -20.37 34.76 -36.01
CA ARG A 14 -20.50 34.71 -37.47
C ARG A 14 -19.67 33.52 -37.98
N SER A 15 -20.25 32.65 -38.80
CA SER A 15 -19.47 31.63 -39.51
C SER A 15 -18.49 32.30 -40.47
N THR A 16 -17.25 31.82 -40.50
CA THR A 16 -16.22 32.34 -41.41
C THR A 16 -16.46 31.75 -42.80
N VAL A 17 -16.81 32.60 -43.76
CA VAL A 17 -16.94 32.21 -45.17
C VAL A 17 -15.53 32.16 -45.78
N PRO A 18 -15.14 31.08 -46.48
CA PRO A 18 -13.84 31.04 -47.16
C PRO A 18 -13.82 32.04 -48.32
N SER A 19 -13.13 33.16 -48.12
CA SER A 19 -12.86 34.18 -49.15
C SER A 19 -11.77 33.64 -50.10
N SER A 20 -12.18 32.80 -51.06
CA SER A 20 -11.29 32.35 -52.15
C SER A 20 -11.57 33.02 -53.50
N ASN A 21 -12.63 33.84 -53.60
CA ASN A 21 -13.07 34.46 -54.86
C ASN A 21 -13.34 35.97 -54.74
N ASP A 22 -12.60 36.71 -53.92
CA ASP A 22 -12.64 38.18 -53.91
C ASP A 22 -11.50 38.74 -54.79
N LEU A 23 -11.83 39.31 -55.94
CA LEU A 23 -10.87 39.82 -56.93
C LEU A 23 -10.29 41.21 -56.61
N ASP A 24 -10.80 41.90 -55.59
CA ASP A 24 -10.38 43.27 -55.21
C ASP A 24 -9.42 43.33 -54.01
N LYS A 25 -8.88 42.18 -53.56
CA LYS A 25 -7.87 42.18 -52.49
C LYS A 25 -6.48 42.45 -53.07
N PRO A 26 -5.72 43.41 -52.52
CA PRO A 26 -4.32 43.57 -52.91
C PRO A 26 -3.59 42.25 -52.62
N ALA A 27 -2.94 41.70 -53.64
CA ALA A 27 -2.15 40.48 -53.54
C ALA A 27 -0.94 40.74 -52.64
N PHE A 28 -1.11 40.55 -51.33
CA PHE A 28 0.03 40.49 -50.42
C PHE A 28 0.87 39.30 -50.83
N GLU A 29 2.09 39.59 -51.30
CA GLU A 29 3.09 38.58 -51.62
C GLU A 29 3.19 37.56 -50.47
N LYS A 30 3.44 36.30 -50.82
CA LYS A 30 3.64 35.22 -49.84
C LYS A 30 4.69 35.71 -48.84
N PRO A 31 4.39 35.81 -47.54
CA PRO A 31 5.37 36.32 -46.60
C PRO A 31 6.63 35.45 -46.69
N ILE A 32 7.79 36.07 -46.94
CA ILE A 32 9.09 35.43 -46.75
C ILE A 32 9.26 35.32 -45.24
N TYR A 33 8.59 34.32 -44.70
CA TYR A 33 8.50 34.07 -43.29
C TYR A 33 9.67 33.17 -42.89
N ASP A 34 10.75 33.78 -42.41
CA ASP A 34 11.85 33.07 -41.76
C ASP A 34 11.43 32.70 -40.32
N GLY A 35 10.47 31.78 -40.21
CA GLY A 35 10.22 30.89 -39.07
C GLY A 35 9.95 31.45 -37.66
N VAL A 36 10.13 32.75 -37.41
CA VAL A 36 10.18 33.32 -36.06
C VAL A 36 9.08 34.39 -35.92
N ILE A 37 7.83 33.94 -35.90
CA ILE A 37 6.72 34.68 -35.29
C ILE A 37 7.10 34.79 -33.82
N ALA A 38 7.37 36.02 -33.41
CA ALA A 38 7.52 36.43 -32.03
C ALA A 38 6.48 35.72 -31.14
N GLY A 39 6.94 34.89 -30.19
CA GLY A 39 6.05 34.29 -29.19
C GLY A 39 6.37 32.89 -28.67
N ARG A 40 7.39 32.17 -29.17
CA ARG A 40 7.86 30.93 -28.54
C ARG A 40 9.23 31.10 -27.90
N VAL A 41 9.26 31.76 -26.73
CA VAL A 41 10.42 31.77 -25.82
C VAL A 41 10.17 30.87 -24.61
N SER A 42 9.54 29.72 -24.83
CA SER A 42 9.51 28.67 -23.84
C SER A 42 10.01 27.39 -24.51
N GLY A 43 11.18 26.93 -24.08
CA GLY A 43 11.78 25.64 -24.47
C GLY A 43 10.95 24.44 -24.01
N GLN A 44 9.67 24.62 -23.72
CA GLN A 44 8.76 23.57 -23.32
C GLN A 44 8.37 22.79 -24.58
N LYS A 45 9.01 21.64 -24.78
CA LYS A 45 8.54 20.62 -25.71
C LYS A 45 7.22 20.09 -25.17
N TRP A 46 6.10 20.45 -25.81
CA TRP A 46 4.81 19.87 -25.47
C TRP A 46 4.93 18.37 -25.75
N LYS A 47 4.82 17.54 -24.70
CA LYS A 47 4.87 16.08 -24.82
C LYS A 47 3.78 15.68 -25.81
N GLN A 48 4.16 15.09 -26.94
CA GLN A 48 3.18 14.44 -27.80
C GLN A 48 2.47 13.38 -26.95
N GLY A 49 1.15 13.49 -26.82
CA GLY A 49 0.38 12.58 -25.99
C GLY A 49 0.52 11.17 -26.54
N THR A 50 0.87 10.21 -25.68
CA THR A 50 0.74 8.78 -26.00
C THR A 50 -0.71 8.46 -26.38
N SER A 51 -0.88 7.48 -27.27
CA SER A 51 -2.21 7.05 -27.73
C SER A 51 -3.05 6.62 -26.53
N PHE A 52 -4.36 6.84 -26.59
CA PHE A 52 -5.27 6.51 -25.49
C PHE A 52 -5.16 5.03 -25.08
N GLU A 53 -5.01 4.13 -26.05
CA GLU A 53 -4.84 2.70 -25.83
C GLU A 53 -3.56 2.35 -25.06
N GLU A 54 -2.45 3.05 -25.33
CA GLU A 54 -1.18 2.83 -24.62
C GLU A 54 -1.30 3.21 -23.15
N ARG A 55 -2.06 4.27 -22.85
CA ARG A 55 -2.35 4.69 -21.47
C ARG A 55 -3.24 3.69 -20.75
N GLU A 56 -4.21 3.09 -21.43
CA GLU A 56 -5.06 2.05 -20.85
C GLU A 56 -4.25 0.79 -20.51
N ARG A 57 -3.40 0.33 -21.43
CA ARG A 57 -2.49 -0.81 -21.17
C ARG A 57 -1.57 -0.54 -19.99
N GLN A 58 -1.00 0.67 -19.90
CA GLN A 58 -0.15 1.05 -18.75
C GLN A 58 -0.93 1.07 -17.44
N LYS A 59 -2.16 1.61 -17.43
CA LYS A 59 -3.03 1.61 -16.25
C LYS A 59 -3.41 0.20 -15.81
N GLU A 60 -3.66 -0.70 -16.75
CA GLU A 60 -4.02 -2.08 -16.45
C GLU A 60 -2.83 -2.85 -15.86
N ILE A 61 -1.62 -2.67 -16.41
CA ILE A 61 -0.39 -3.22 -15.84
C ILE A 61 -0.16 -2.68 -14.43
N GLU A 62 -0.34 -1.38 -14.22
CA GLU A 62 -0.16 -0.75 -12.92
C GLU A 62 -1.22 -1.24 -11.91
N ARG A 63 -2.46 -1.41 -12.35
CA ARG A 63 -3.54 -1.97 -11.53
C ARG A 63 -3.23 -3.40 -11.11
N ALA A 64 -2.85 -4.27 -12.05
CA ALA A 64 -2.49 -5.65 -11.77
C ALA A 64 -1.30 -5.73 -10.78
N TYR A 65 -0.30 -4.87 -10.94
CA TYR A 65 0.83 -4.80 -10.01
C TYR A 65 0.39 -4.36 -8.60
N ARG A 66 -0.45 -3.31 -8.51
CA ARG A 66 -0.98 -2.81 -7.23
C ARG A 66 -1.83 -3.87 -6.53
N GLU A 67 -2.67 -4.58 -7.26
CA GLU A 67 -3.50 -5.67 -6.73
C GLU A 67 -2.64 -6.81 -6.18
N ARG A 68 -1.65 -7.29 -6.95
CA ARG A 68 -0.69 -8.30 -6.48
C ARG A 68 0.07 -7.84 -5.23
N MET A 69 0.48 -6.58 -5.19
CA MET A 69 1.17 -6.01 -4.03
C MET A 69 0.27 -5.94 -2.79
N ASN A 70 -1.01 -5.63 -2.98
CA ASN A 70 -1.98 -5.58 -1.89
C ASN A 70 -2.28 -6.99 -1.36
N GLU A 71 -2.48 -7.96 -2.23
CA GLU A 71 -2.69 -9.37 -1.88
C GLU A 71 -1.51 -9.90 -1.03
N LEU A 72 -0.27 -9.67 -1.49
CA LEU A 72 0.92 -10.06 -0.75
C LEU A 72 0.99 -9.41 0.64
N LYS A 73 0.64 -8.12 0.74
CA LYS A 73 0.61 -7.41 2.03
C LYS A 73 -0.48 -7.95 2.95
N GLU A 74 -1.64 -8.30 2.42
CA GLU A 74 -2.72 -8.93 3.18
C GLU A 74 -2.32 -10.30 3.70
N GLU A 75 -1.68 -11.12 2.88
CA GLU A 75 -1.17 -12.43 3.28
C GLU A 75 -0.14 -12.30 4.42
N ILE A 76 0.82 -11.38 4.29
CA ILE A 76 1.78 -11.07 5.36
C ILE A 76 1.06 -10.63 6.65
N ARG A 77 0.00 -9.83 6.52
CA ARG A 77 -0.80 -9.36 7.67
C ARG A 77 -1.53 -10.53 8.34
N ARG A 78 -2.16 -11.41 7.58
CA ARG A 78 -2.83 -12.64 8.09
C ARG A 78 -1.83 -13.54 8.82
N ASN A 79 -0.69 -13.84 8.20
CA ASN A 79 0.39 -14.62 8.80
C ASN A 79 0.92 -14.01 10.11
N LYS A 80 1.05 -12.68 10.18
CA LYS A 80 1.45 -11.98 11.42
C LYS A 80 0.38 -12.10 12.51
N VAL A 81 -0.89 -11.95 12.16
CA VAL A 81 -2.00 -12.08 13.11
C VAL A 81 -2.09 -13.51 13.64
N GLU A 82 -1.98 -14.52 12.78
CA GLU A 82 -1.98 -15.92 13.18
C GLU A 82 -0.81 -16.24 14.13
N LYS A 83 0.40 -15.75 13.84
CA LYS A 83 1.54 -15.91 14.76
C LYS A 83 1.31 -15.28 16.14
N ARG A 84 0.59 -14.14 16.20
CA ARG A 84 0.21 -13.49 17.48
C ARG A 84 -0.82 -14.33 18.22
N LYS A 85 -1.90 -14.76 17.54
CA LYS A 85 -2.93 -15.63 18.12
C LYS A 85 -2.34 -16.93 18.67
N MET A 86 -1.49 -17.62 17.90
CA MET A 86 -0.83 -18.85 18.35
C MET A 86 0.09 -18.64 19.56
N ARG A 87 0.64 -17.43 19.76
CA ARG A 87 1.42 -17.09 20.95
C ARG A 87 0.50 -16.85 22.14
N GLU A 88 -0.55 -16.08 21.95
CA GLU A 88 -1.57 -15.79 22.96
C GLU A 88 -2.24 -17.09 23.45
N GLU A 89 -2.59 -18.01 22.56
CA GLU A 89 -3.13 -19.33 22.90
C GLU A 89 -2.15 -20.17 23.73
N ARG A 90 -0.86 -20.16 23.36
CA ARG A 90 0.18 -20.85 24.13
C ARG A 90 0.35 -20.25 25.53
N GLU A 91 0.28 -18.94 25.66
CA GLU A 91 0.35 -18.25 26.95
C GLU A 91 -0.90 -18.51 27.80
N LYS A 92 -2.08 -18.44 27.20
CA LYS A 92 -3.35 -18.78 27.86
C LYS A 92 -3.35 -20.23 28.34
N LYS A 93 -2.91 -21.18 27.51
CA LYS A 93 -2.78 -22.59 27.91
C LYS A 93 -1.78 -22.79 29.04
N LYS A 94 -0.67 -22.03 29.06
CA LYS A 94 0.28 -22.05 30.19
C LYS A 94 -0.36 -21.49 31.46
N GLN A 95 -1.07 -20.37 31.37
CA GLN A 95 -1.78 -19.75 32.50
C GLN A 95 -2.87 -20.67 33.04
N GLU A 96 -3.66 -21.28 32.16
CA GLU A 96 -4.68 -22.26 32.51
C GLU A 96 -4.05 -23.50 33.14
N ASN A 97 -2.94 -24.02 32.61
CA ASN A 97 -2.21 -25.11 33.24
C ASN A 97 -1.71 -24.73 34.63
N ILE A 98 -1.22 -23.50 34.83
CA ILE A 98 -0.81 -22.99 36.16
C ILE A 98 -2.00 -22.92 37.12
N LEU A 99 -3.17 -22.42 36.67
CA LEU A 99 -4.39 -22.35 37.48
C LEU A 99 -4.94 -23.74 37.80
N ARG A 100 -5.00 -24.63 36.81
CA ARG A 100 -5.54 -26.00 36.91
C ARG A 100 -4.66 -26.91 37.77
N SER A 101 -3.34 -26.78 37.66
CA SER A 101 -2.42 -27.56 38.49
C SER A 101 -2.13 -26.93 39.85
N GLY A 102 -2.55 -25.67 40.07
CA GLY A 102 -2.41 -24.93 41.33
C GLY A 102 -0.97 -24.77 41.84
N THR A 103 0.02 -25.29 41.12
CA THR A 103 1.40 -25.42 41.55
C THR A 103 2.30 -24.73 40.54
N LYS A 104 2.63 -23.47 40.84
CA LYS A 104 3.83 -22.80 40.31
C LYS A 104 4.98 -23.78 40.52
N LEU A 105 5.58 -24.33 39.45
CA LEU A 105 6.72 -25.27 39.48
C LEU A 105 7.52 -25.11 40.77
N GLN A 106 7.27 -25.99 41.75
CA GLN A 106 7.87 -25.82 43.06
C GLN A 106 9.36 -26.10 42.92
N LYS A 107 10.20 -25.10 43.18
CA LYS A 107 11.65 -25.31 43.24
C LYS A 107 11.96 -26.16 44.46
N ILE A 108 12.18 -27.45 44.26
CA ILE A 108 12.66 -28.36 45.31
C ILE A 108 14.15 -28.09 45.50
N ILE A 109 14.50 -27.10 46.32
CA ILE A 109 15.89 -26.69 46.57
C ILE A 109 16.53 -27.57 47.66
N ASN A 110 15.74 -28.21 48.52
CA ASN A 110 16.28 -29.01 49.62
C ASN A 110 16.89 -30.35 49.10
N PRO A 111 18.18 -30.63 49.35
CA PRO A 111 18.83 -31.84 48.87
C PRO A 111 18.25 -33.12 49.50
N LYS A 112 17.68 -33.05 50.70
CA LYS A 112 17.05 -34.20 51.38
C LYS A 112 15.75 -34.62 50.68
N THR A 113 14.96 -33.67 50.17
CA THR A 113 13.71 -33.96 49.44
C THR A 113 14.01 -34.50 48.04
N LEU A 114 15.04 -33.98 47.35
CA LEU A 114 15.52 -34.55 46.09
C LEU A 114 15.99 -36.00 46.26
N LYS A 115 16.77 -36.30 47.31
CA LYS A 115 17.22 -37.66 47.62
C LYS A 115 16.07 -38.62 47.93
N LYS A 116 15.00 -38.16 48.59
CA LYS A 116 13.80 -38.96 48.87
C LYS A 116 13.02 -39.28 47.58
N ILE A 117 12.84 -38.30 46.70
CA ILE A 117 12.11 -38.49 45.43
C ILE A 117 12.95 -39.31 44.44
N ALA A 118 14.27 -39.09 44.37
CA ALA A 118 15.17 -39.85 43.50
C ALA A 118 15.33 -41.33 43.87
N LYS A 119 14.97 -41.70 45.12
CA LYS A 119 14.93 -43.09 45.61
C LYS A 119 13.65 -43.84 45.20
N TYR A 120 12.54 -43.15 44.94
CA TYR A 120 11.23 -43.76 44.67
C TYR A 120 10.82 -43.56 43.20
N ARG A 121 11.02 -44.61 42.39
CA ARG A 121 10.52 -44.97 41.03
C ARG A 121 10.25 -43.93 39.91
N ASP A 122 10.16 -42.62 40.16
CA ASP A 122 9.71 -41.62 39.18
C ASP A 122 10.82 -40.68 38.69
N ARG A 123 12.04 -41.19 38.53
CA ARG A 123 13.15 -40.43 37.90
C ARG A 123 12.77 -39.85 36.54
N LYS A 124 11.83 -40.48 35.82
CA LYS A 124 11.32 -40.03 34.52
C LYS A 124 10.41 -38.80 34.61
N LEU A 125 9.79 -38.51 35.76
CA LEU A 125 8.92 -37.35 35.97
C LEU A 125 9.70 -36.10 36.42
N LEU A 126 10.89 -36.29 37.00
CA LEU A 126 11.79 -35.18 37.38
C LEU A 126 12.63 -34.76 36.17
N LYS A 127 12.22 -33.67 35.49
CA LYS A 127 13.06 -33.00 34.50
C LYS A 127 14.06 -32.09 35.22
N VAL A 128 15.35 -32.38 35.08
CA VAL A 128 16.42 -31.50 35.55
C VAL A 128 16.33 -30.20 34.76
N ILE A 129 16.13 -29.08 35.45
CA ILE A 129 16.11 -27.76 34.82
C ILE A 129 17.56 -27.38 34.52
N PRO A 130 17.90 -26.98 33.28
CA PRO A 130 19.24 -26.51 32.93
C PRO A 130 19.67 -25.32 33.80
N ASP A 131 20.94 -25.34 34.23
CA ASP A 131 21.51 -24.34 35.15
C ASP A 131 21.48 -22.91 34.58
N ASP A 132 21.43 -22.77 33.24
CA ASP A 132 21.33 -21.48 32.54
C ASP A 132 20.06 -20.70 32.89
N VAL A 133 18.97 -21.39 33.23
CA VAL A 133 17.68 -20.78 33.62
C VAL A 133 17.67 -20.43 35.12
N VAL A 134 18.54 -21.07 35.91
CA VAL A 134 18.58 -20.94 37.37
C VAL A 134 19.61 -19.89 37.81
N SER A 135 20.68 -19.68 37.04
CA SER A 135 21.74 -18.74 37.41
C SER A 135 21.36 -17.27 37.19
N LYS A 136 20.92 -16.60 38.27
CA LYS A 136 21.03 -15.14 38.35
C LYS A 136 22.46 -14.79 38.74
N LYS A 137 23.39 -14.78 37.78
CA LYS A 137 24.75 -14.27 38.02
C LYS A 137 24.63 -12.80 38.45
N LYS A 138 24.80 -12.51 39.73
CA LYS A 138 25.12 -11.16 40.20
C LYS A 138 26.50 -10.83 39.64
N LYS A 139 26.56 -9.95 38.64
CA LYS A 139 27.83 -9.34 38.24
C LYS A 139 28.31 -8.53 39.44
N LYS A 140 29.46 -8.92 39.98
CA LYS A 140 30.26 -8.09 40.87
C LYS A 140 30.93 -7.01 40.04
#